data_AF-A0A1G1KTT1-F1
#
_entry.id   AF-A0A1G1KTT1-F1
#
_cell.length_a   1.000
_cell.length_b   1.000
_cell.length_c   1.000
_cell.angle_alpha   90.00
_cell.angle_beta   90.00
_cell.angle_gamma   90.00
#
_symmetry.space_group_name_H-M   'P 1'
#
loop_
_entity.id
_entity.type
_entity.pdbx_description
1 polymer ?
#
loop_
_entity_poly.entity_id
_entity_poly.type
_entity_poly.pdbx_seq_one_letter_code
_entity_poly.pdbx_strand_id
1 'polypeptide(L)'
;MKKNILYTVLKNKKKAVSGFTLAELLIVTVIVGILGIISMPKFYAQKETAKISEALSILSAIRQNERAYFLEKGSYKIIVPNANATDWGEIGMLDPSPDPPAGEFDYEFKSGEEGIYYAFATRTANNNYMGYAGKFVRVRDSDGKAVCSADTDHPLISDSACLQPWPS
;
A
#
# COMPACT_ATOMS: atom_id res chain seq x y z
N MET A 1 -38.68 46.32 50.38
CA MET A 1 -38.55 45.28 49.32
C MET A 1 -37.13 45.13 48.70
N LYS A 2 -36.02 45.67 49.26
CA LYS A 2 -34.69 45.62 48.61
C LYS A 2 -33.67 44.58 49.12
N LYS A 3 -34.06 43.66 50.03
CA LYS A 3 -33.11 42.72 50.65
C LYS A 3 -32.77 41.46 49.81
N ASN A 4 -33.53 41.15 48.74
CA ASN A 4 -33.33 39.93 47.93
C ASN A 4 -32.36 40.07 46.75
N ILE A 5 -31.99 41.29 46.35
CA ILE A 5 -31.09 41.51 45.22
C ILE A 5 -29.63 41.30 45.65
N LEU A 6 -29.29 41.67 46.89
CA LEU A 6 -27.92 41.57 47.42
C LEU A 6 -27.47 40.10 47.56
N TYR A 7 -28.37 39.21 47.99
CA TYR A 7 -28.10 37.78 48.14
C TYR A 7 -27.82 37.09 46.79
N THR A 8 -28.50 37.51 45.72
CA THR A 8 -28.30 36.94 44.37
C THR A 8 -26.95 37.33 43.76
N VAL A 9 -26.48 38.55 44.03
CA VAL A 9 -25.17 39.05 43.53
C VAL A 9 -24.00 38.40 44.28
N LEU A 10 -24.14 38.11 45.57
CA LEU A 10 -23.08 37.48 46.37
C LEU A 10 -22.98 35.95 46.21
N LYS A 11 -23.94 35.30 45.52
CA LYS A 11 -23.97 33.84 45.29
C LYS A 11 -23.24 33.41 44.01
N ASN A 12 -22.35 34.23 43.46
CA ASN A 12 -21.36 33.75 42.48
C ASN A 12 -20.26 32.99 43.23
N LYS A 13 -20.56 31.73 43.59
CA LYS A 13 -19.51 30.74 43.83
C LYS A 13 -18.62 30.75 42.59
N LYS A 14 -17.42 31.32 42.69
CA LYS A 14 -16.37 31.13 41.69
C LYS A 14 -16.24 29.62 41.52
N LYS A 15 -16.80 29.06 40.44
CA LYS A 15 -16.43 27.72 40.01
C LYS A 15 -14.93 27.83 39.77
N ALA A 16 -14.15 27.11 40.56
CA ALA A 16 -12.72 26.99 40.29
C ALA A 16 -12.62 26.45 38.88
N VAL A 17 -12.20 27.29 37.94
CA VAL A 17 -11.85 26.84 36.60
C VAL A 17 -10.57 26.06 36.79
N SER A 18 -10.68 24.73 36.88
CA SER A 18 -9.52 23.85 36.90
C SER A 18 -8.93 23.85 35.49
N GLY A 19 -7.84 24.58 35.29
CA GLY A 19 -7.00 24.45 34.12
C GLY A 19 -6.05 23.26 34.29
N PHE A 20 -5.64 22.65 33.18
CA PHE A 20 -4.53 21.69 33.18
C PHE A 20 -3.25 22.39 33.64
N THR A 21 -2.46 21.71 34.45
CA THR A 21 -1.13 22.19 34.84
C THR A 21 -0.16 22.03 33.68
N LEU A 22 0.85 22.92 33.59
CA LEU A 22 1.92 22.80 32.59
C LEU A 22 2.65 21.45 32.71
N ALA A 23 2.79 20.95 33.94
CA ALA A 23 3.42 19.66 34.21
C ALA A 23 2.60 18.46 33.72
N GLU A 24 1.26 18.52 33.84
CA GLU A 24 0.37 17.49 33.28
C GLU A 24 0.48 17.42 31.75
N LEU A 25 0.55 18.57 31.08
CA LEU A 25 0.71 18.57 29.63
C LEU A 25 2.11 18.08 29.22
N LEU A 26 3.14 18.41 30.00
CA LEU A 26 4.53 18.01 29.73
C LEU A 26 4.72 16.49 29.85
N ILE A 27 4.21 15.86 30.91
CA ILE A 27 4.35 14.40 31.05
C ILE A 27 3.60 13.65 29.95
N VAL A 28 2.44 14.16 29.52
CA VAL A 28 1.66 13.56 28.43
C VAL A 28 2.40 13.65 27.10
N THR A 29 2.98 14.79 26.74
CA THR A 29 3.72 14.93 25.48
C THR A 29 4.98 14.07 25.47
N VAL A 30 5.64 13.89 26.62
CA VAL A 30 6.78 12.96 26.76
C VAL A 30 6.33 11.52 26.54
N ILE A 31 5.23 11.07 27.15
CA ILE A 31 4.71 9.71 26.97
C ILE A 31 4.29 9.46 25.52
N VAL A 32 3.53 10.38 24.90
CA VAL A 32 3.12 10.26 23.49
C VAL A 32 4.34 10.30 22.56
N GLY A 33 5.35 11.11 22.88
CA GLY A 33 6.61 11.15 22.13
C GLY A 33 7.36 9.81 22.13
N ILE A 34 7.48 9.18 23.30
CA ILE A 34 8.12 7.86 23.43
C ILE A 34 7.34 6.79 22.65
N LEU A 35 6.01 6.76 22.78
CA LEU A 35 5.16 5.80 22.06
C LEU A 35 5.22 6.02 20.54
N GLY A 36 5.26 7.27 20.08
CA GLY A 36 5.34 7.62 18.67
C GLY A 36 6.61 7.08 18.01
N ILE A 37 7.76 7.23 18.66
CA ILE A 37 9.05 6.74 18.14
C ILE A 37 9.04 5.21 17.98
N ILE A 38 8.47 4.47 18.93
CA ILE A 38 8.39 3.00 18.88
C ILE A 38 7.45 2.52 17.76
N SER A 39 6.38 3.27 17.48
CA SER A 39 5.34 2.88 16.52
C SER A 39 5.72 3.16 15.06
N MET A 40 6.44 4.26 14.81
CA MET A 40 6.79 4.74 13.47
C MET A 40 7.46 3.70 12.54
N PRO A 41 8.50 2.93 12.95
CA PRO A 41 9.12 1.96 12.04
C PRO A 41 8.17 0.84 11.61
N LYS A 42 7.26 0.41 12.50
CA LYS A 42 6.28 -0.63 12.19
C LYS A 42 5.19 -0.14 11.22
N PHE A 43 4.83 1.14 11.32
CA PHE A 43 3.84 1.76 10.44
C PHE A 43 4.30 1.76 8.98
N TYR A 44 5.58 2.02 8.71
CA TYR A 44 6.10 2.02 7.35
C TYR A 44 6.09 0.65 6.69
N ALA A 45 6.49 -0.40 7.41
CA ALA A 45 6.41 -1.76 6.89
C ALA A 45 4.96 -2.18 6.59
N GLN A 46 3.99 -1.80 7.45
CA GLN A 46 2.58 -2.07 7.21
C GLN A 46 2.03 -1.34 5.98
N LYS A 47 2.44 -0.08 5.77
CA LYS A 47 2.08 0.68 4.56
C LYS A 47 2.58 -0.05 3.32
N GLU A 48 3.81 -0.52 3.33
CA GLU A 48 4.39 -1.24 2.18
C GLU A 48 3.67 -2.57 1.92
N THR A 49 3.37 -3.37 2.96
CA THR A 49 2.58 -4.59 2.80
C THR A 49 1.18 -4.32 2.24
N ALA A 50 0.52 -3.23 2.65
CA ALA A 50 -0.76 -2.83 2.07
C ALA A 50 -0.63 -2.49 0.58
N LYS A 51 0.47 -1.84 0.19
CA LYS A 51 0.77 -1.50 -1.20
C LYS A 51 1.09 -2.71 -2.07
N ILE A 52 1.78 -3.71 -1.52
CA ILE A 52 1.96 -5.00 -2.18
C ILE A 52 0.62 -5.71 -2.37
N SER A 53 -0.26 -5.68 -1.37
CA SER A 53 -1.60 -6.27 -1.49
C SER A 53 -2.43 -5.61 -2.58
N GLU A 54 -2.33 -4.29 -2.74
CA GLU A 54 -2.94 -3.54 -3.85
C GLU A 54 -2.36 -3.99 -5.19
N ALA A 55 -1.03 -4.05 -5.31
CA ALA A 55 -0.37 -4.52 -6.52
C ALA A 55 -0.77 -5.95 -6.89
N LEU A 56 -0.86 -6.89 -5.95
CA LEU A 56 -1.32 -8.27 -6.19
C LEU A 56 -2.76 -8.32 -6.72
N SER A 57 -3.64 -7.44 -6.24
CA SER A 57 -5.00 -7.33 -6.77
C SER A 57 -4.99 -6.84 -8.22
N ILE A 58 -4.16 -5.85 -8.54
CA ILE A 58 -3.99 -5.35 -9.91
C ILE A 58 -3.39 -6.44 -10.81
N LEU A 59 -2.37 -7.18 -10.37
CA LEU A 59 -1.80 -8.31 -11.12
C LEU A 59 -2.84 -9.39 -11.42
N SER A 60 -3.76 -9.64 -10.49
CA SER A 60 -4.87 -10.57 -10.70
C SER A 60 -5.85 -10.05 -11.75
N ALA A 61 -6.07 -8.74 -11.83
CA ALA A 61 -6.88 -8.13 -12.88
C ALA A 61 -6.18 -8.20 -14.24
N ILE A 62 -4.89 -7.88 -14.31
CA ILE A 62 -4.07 -7.98 -15.53
C ILE A 62 -4.14 -9.41 -16.08
N ARG A 63 -3.93 -10.41 -15.24
CA ARG A 63 -4.03 -11.83 -15.64
C ARG A 63 -5.39 -12.18 -16.23
N GLN A 64 -6.48 -11.71 -15.62
CA GLN A 64 -7.83 -12.01 -16.11
C GLN A 64 -8.09 -11.38 -17.48
N ASN A 65 -7.66 -10.13 -17.66
CA ASN A 65 -7.80 -9.41 -18.92
C ASN A 65 -6.91 -9.98 -20.03
N GLU A 66 -5.67 -10.35 -19.71
CA GLU A 66 -4.77 -11.06 -20.63
C GLU A 66 -5.34 -12.41 -21.08
N ARG A 67 -6.00 -13.16 -20.18
CA ARG A 67 -6.70 -14.39 -20.55
C ARG A 67 -7.89 -14.12 -21.47
N ALA A 68 -8.67 -13.06 -21.21
CA ALA A 68 -9.75 -12.67 -22.10
C ALA A 68 -9.21 -12.28 -23.49
N TYR A 69 -8.13 -11.50 -23.52
CA TYR A 69 -7.44 -11.11 -24.76
C TYR A 69 -6.92 -12.34 -25.54
N PHE A 70 -6.32 -13.32 -24.86
CA PHE A 70 -5.88 -14.58 -25.47
C PHE A 70 -7.04 -15.35 -26.11
N LEU A 71 -8.21 -15.40 -25.46
CA LEU A 71 -9.39 -16.05 -26.02
C LEU A 71 -9.92 -15.35 -27.28
N GLU A 72 -9.73 -14.03 -27.40
CA GLU A 72 -10.19 -13.25 -28.54
C GLU A 72 -9.18 -13.21 -29.71
N LYS A 73 -7.89 -13.12 -29.41
CA LYS A 73 -6.82 -12.88 -30.40
C LYS A 73 -5.94 -14.09 -30.65
N GLY A 74 -6.00 -15.11 -29.80
CA GLY A 74 -5.19 -16.32 -29.89
C GLY A 74 -3.75 -16.16 -29.39
N SER A 75 -3.39 -15.01 -28.83
CA SER A 75 -2.08 -14.72 -28.24
C SER A 75 -2.21 -13.74 -27.09
N TYR A 76 -1.25 -13.76 -26.16
CA TYR A 76 -1.14 -12.76 -25.10
C TYR A 76 -0.55 -11.45 -25.63
N LYS A 77 -0.92 -10.33 -25.03
CA LYS A 77 -0.28 -9.03 -25.29
C LYS A 77 0.92 -8.91 -24.36
N ILE A 78 2.07 -8.55 -24.92
CA ILE A 78 3.23 -8.21 -24.07
C ILE A 78 3.08 -6.76 -23.65
N ILE A 79 3.09 -6.53 -22.34
CA ILE A 79 3.03 -5.21 -21.73
C ILE A 79 4.39 -4.93 -21.11
N VAL A 80 5.04 -3.87 -21.56
CA VAL A 80 6.35 -3.45 -21.08
C VAL A 80 6.21 -2.50 -19.87
N PRO A 81 7.26 -2.32 -19.06
CA PRO A 81 7.30 -1.26 -18.07
C PRO A 81 7.05 0.10 -18.76
N ASN A 82 6.16 0.91 -18.21
CA ASN A 82 5.71 2.20 -18.78
C ASN A 82 4.97 2.08 -20.13
N ALA A 83 4.23 0.98 -20.32
CA ALA A 83 3.31 0.87 -21.45
C ALA A 83 2.30 2.04 -21.46
N ASN A 84 1.96 2.53 -22.64
CA ASN A 84 1.04 3.65 -22.77
C ASN A 84 -0.39 3.23 -22.40
N ALA A 85 -1.25 4.20 -22.05
CA ALA A 85 -2.67 3.94 -21.79
C ALA A 85 -3.40 3.21 -22.93
N THR A 86 -2.91 3.30 -24.16
CA THR A 86 -3.43 2.55 -25.31
C THR A 86 -3.14 1.05 -25.23
N ASP A 87 -1.96 0.64 -24.76
CA ASP A 87 -1.61 -0.78 -24.62
C ASP A 87 -2.47 -1.45 -23.55
N TRP A 88 -2.71 -0.76 -22.44
CA TRP A 88 -3.66 -1.20 -21.42
C TRP A 88 -5.10 -1.24 -21.96
N GLY A 89 -5.47 -0.27 -22.80
CA GLY A 89 -6.78 -0.21 -23.45
C GLY A 89 -7.05 -1.39 -24.39
N GLU A 90 -6.02 -1.95 -25.04
CA GLU A 90 -6.17 -3.13 -25.91
C GLU A 90 -6.56 -4.39 -25.14
N ILE A 91 -6.14 -4.52 -23.89
CA ILE A 91 -6.57 -5.60 -22.99
C ILE A 91 -7.81 -5.23 -22.16
N GLY A 92 -8.45 -4.09 -22.44
CA GLY A 92 -9.65 -3.65 -21.74
C GLY A 92 -9.42 -3.12 -20.32
N MET A 93 -8.20 -2.64 -20.04
CA MET A 93 -7.85 -2.04 -18.75
C MET A 93 -7.52 -0.55 -18.88
N LEU A 94 -7.73 0.19 -17.79
CA LEU A 94 -7.09 1.50 -17.62
C LEU A 94 -5.65 1.28 -17.13
N ASP A 95 -4.78 2.21 -17.49
CA ASP A 95 -3.39 2.21 -17.03
C ASP A 95 -3.33 2.18 -15.48
N PRO A 96 -2.75 1.12 -14.87
CA PRO A 96 -2.63 0.99 -13.43
C PRO A 96 -1.50 1.85 -12.82
N SER A 97 -0.62 2.45 -13.64
CA SER A 97 0.44 3.37 -13.20
C SER A 97 0.51 4.60 -14.11
N PRO A 98 -0.54 5.46 -14.12
CA PRO A 98 -0.60 6.60 -15.04
C PRO A 98 0.35 7.72 -14.61
N ASP A 99 1.22 8.15 -15.51
CA ASP A 99 2.06 9.34 -15.32
C ASP A 99 1.37 10.62 -15.85
N PRO A 100 1.12 11.69 -15.05
CA PRO A 100 1.25 11.87 -13.60
C PRO A 100 -0.10 11.90 -12.82
N PRO A 101 -0.12 11.56 -11.50
CA PRO A 101 1.04 11.26 -10.65
C PRO A 101 1.54 9.82 -10.82
N ALA A 102 2.88 9.68 -10.92
CA ALA A 102 3.53 8.39 -11.10
C ALA A 102 3.07 7.36 -10.08
N GLY A 103 2.70 6.18 -10.58
CA GLY A 103 2.29 5.07 -9.74
C GLY A 103 3.39 4.61 -8.80
N GLU A 104 2.97 3.83 -7.81
CA GLU A 104 3.86 3.26 -6.81
C GLU A 104 4.60 2.02 -7.32
N PHE A 105 4.02 1.35 -8.32
CA PHE A 105 4.58 0.19 -9.00
C PHE A 105 4.42 0.33 -10.50
N ASP A 106 5.42 -0.12 -11.24
CA ASP A 106 5.37 -0.28 -12.68
C ASP A 106 4.90 -1.70 -12.99
N TYR A 107 3.85 -1.81 -13.79
CA TYR A 107 3.24 -3.09 -14.15
C TYR A 107 3.71 -3.53 -15.54
N GLU A 108 3.98 -4.82 -15.68
CA GLU A 108 4.35 -5.45 -16.95
C GLU A 108 3.72 -6.84 -17.06
N PHE A 109 3.53 -7.31 -18.29
CA PHE A 109 3.11 -8.67 -18.59
C PHE A 109 4.06 -9.23 -19.65
N LYS A 110 4.79 -10.29 -19.30
CA LYS A 110 5.80 -10.86 -20.19
C LYS A 110 5.89 -12.38 -20.08
N SER A 111 6.39 -13.00 -21.15
CA SER A 111 6.79 -14.40 -21.12
C SER A 111 8.04 -14.56 -20.26
N GLY A 112 7.99 -15.53 -19.34
CA GLY A 112 9.16 -16.08 -18.68
C GLY A 112 9.74 -17.28 -19.44
N GLU A 113 10.37 -18.18 -18.71
CA GLU A 113 10.94 -19.42 -19.24
C GLU A 113 9.85 -20.42 -19.63
N GLU A 114 10.18 -21.33 -20.55
CA GLU A 114 9.32 -22.46 -20.98
C GLU A 114 7.90 -22.07 -21.48
N GLY A 115 7.72 -20.83 -21.93
CA GLY A 115 6.42 -20.36 -22.44
C GLY A 115 5.40 -20.03 -21.34
N ILE A 116 5.83 -19.92 -20.08
CA ILE A 116 4.99 -19.50 -18.97
C ILE A 116 4.93 -17.97 -18.95
N TYR A 117 3.73 -17.40 -18.80
CA TYR A 117 3.55 -15.94 -18.70
C TYR A 117 3.41 -15.48 -17.25
N TYR A 118 3.90 -14.28 -16.99
CA TYR A 118 3.90 -13.65 -15.67
C TYR A 118 3.47 -12.18 -15.79
N ALA A 119 2.62 -11.77 -14.87
CA ALA A 119 2.38 -10.36 -14.58
C ALA A 119 3.34 -9.93 -13.47
N PHE A 120 4.09 -8.85 -13.65
CA PHE A 120 4.97 -8.29 -12.63
C PHE A 120 4.51 -6.89 -12.23
N ALA A 121 4.72 -6.57 -10.95
CA ALA A 121 4.64 -5.23 -10.41
C ALA A 121 5.98 -4.91 -9.75
N THR A 122 6.72 -3.95 -10.31
CA THR A 122 8.05 -3.56 -9.84
C THR A 122 7.96 -2.23 -9.10
N ARG A 123 8.52 -2.15 -7.89
CA ARG A 123 8.48 -0.93 -7.09
C ARG A 123 9.28 0.18 -7.77
N THR A 124 8.60 1.27 -8.12
CA THR A 124 9.21 2.39 -8.83
C THR A 124 10.23 3.13 -7.94
N ALA A 125 11.32 3.61 -8.53
CA ALA A 125 12.38 4.31 -7.79
C ALA A 125 11.99 5.71 -7.30
N ASN A 126 10.86 6.24 -7.77
CA ASN A 126 10.39 7.60 -7.50
C ASN A 126 10.20 7.89 -5.99
N ASN A 127 10.00 6.84 -5.18
CA ASN A 127 9.92 6.93 -3.73
C ASN A 127 10.66 5.75 -3.09
N ASN A 128 12.00 5.78 -3.05
CA ASN A 128 12.84 4.72 -2.47
C ASN A 128 12.71 4.61 -0.93
N TYR A 129 11.48 4.48 -0.45
CA TYR A 129 11.11 4.22 0.92
C TYR A 129 11.71 2.87 1.31
N MET A 130 12.61 2.89 2.29
CA MET A 130 13.22 1.70 2.91
C MET A 130 14.11 0.84 2.00
N GLY A 131 14.47 1.30 0.79
CA GLY A 131 15.37 0.58 -0.11
C GLY A 131 14.71 -0.53 -0.94
N TYR A 132 13.40 -0.45 -1.14
CA TYR A 132 12.63 -1.43 -1.92
C TYR A 132 12.56 -1.12 -3.41
N ALA A 133 13.15 -0.02 -3.90
CA ALA A 133 13.15 0.29 -5.32
C ALA A 133 13.71 -0.89 -6.16
N GLY A 134 13.01 -1.23 -7.23
CA GLY A 134 13.38 -2.35 -8.12
C GLY A 134 13.02 -3.74 -7.57
N LYS A 135 12.55 -3.87 -6.32
CA LYS A 135 11.94 -5.10 -5.85
C LYS A 135 10.58 -5.30 -6.50
N PHE A 136 10.26 -6.53 -6.87
CA PHE A 136 9.03 -6.84 -7.59
C PHE A 136 8.23 -7.93 -6.92
N VAL A 137 6.95 -7.98 -7.29
CA VAL A 137 6.05 -9.10 -7.05
C VAL A 137 5.53 -9.60 -8.38
N ARG A 138 5.33 -10.91 -8.51
CA ARG A 138 4.87 -11.50 -9.77
C ARG A 138 3.82 -12.57 -9.54
N VAL A 139 2.86 -12.62 -10.45
CA VAL A 139 1.78 -13.62 -10.47
C VAL A 139 1.92 -14.44 -11.75
N ARG A 140 1.93 -15.76 -11.61
CA ARG A 140 1.96 -16.67 -12.75
C ARG A 140 0.58 -16.73 -13.40
N ASP A 141 0.53 -16.71 -14.73
CA ASP A 141 -0.74 -16.78 -15.43
C ASP A 141 -1.47 -18.10 -15.16
N SER A 142 -0.81 -19.26 -15.30
CA SER A 142 -1.46 -20.58 -15.28
C SER A 142 -2.29 -20.88 -14.03
N ASP A 143 -1.77 -20.56 -12.84
CA ASP A 143 -2.41 -20.82 -11.54
C ASP A 143 -2.94 -19.54 -10.85
N GLY A 144 -2.54 -18.35 -11.33
CA GLY A 144 -2.91 -17.08 -10.72
C GLY A 144 -2.30 -16.85 -9.35
N LYS A 145 -1.23 -17.58 -8.99
CA LYS A 145 -0.60 -17.48 -7.68
C LYS A 145 0.67 -16.64 -7.75
N ALA A 146 1.01 -15.97 -6.64
CA ALA A 146 2.24 -15.21 -6.55
C ALA A 146 3.44 -16.17 -6.44
N VAL A 147 4.51 -15.86 -7.17
CA VAL A 147 5.78 -16.58 -7.08
C VAL A 147 6.71 -15.79 -6.17
N CYS A 148 7.24 -16.46 -5.16
CA CYS A 148 8.12 -15.86 -4.16
C CYS A 148 9.44 -16.63 -4.11
N SER A 149 10.52 -15.94 -4.39
CA SER A 149 11.91 -16.38 -4.38
C SER A 149 12.70 -15.42 -3.49
N ALA A 150 13.60 -15.96 -2.67
CA ALA A 150 14.22 -15.22 -1.57
C ALA A 150 15.10 -14.03 -2.01
N ASP A 151 15.68 -14.05 -3.21
CA ASP A 151 16.78 -13.13 -3.54
C ASP A 151 16.36 -11.89 -4.35
N THR A 152 15.32 -12.00 -5.18
CA THR A 152 14.93 -10.92 -6.12
C THR A 152 13.56 -10.33 -5.86
N ASP A 153 12.65 -11.10 -5.26
CA ASP A 153 11.28 -10.67 -4.98
C ASP A 153 11.24 -9.69 -3.78
N HIS A 154 10.09 -9.02 -3.61
CA HIS A 154 9.88 -8.09 -2.51
C HIS A 154 9.89 -8.82 -1.15
N PRO A 155 10.67 -8.39 -0.15
CA PRO A 155 10.84 -9.12 1.11
C PRO A 155 9.59 -9.12 2.02
N LEU A 156 8.63 -8.23 1.74
CA LEU A 156 7.38 -8.09 2.51
C LEU A 156 6.16 -8.74 1.84
N ILE A 157 6.34 -9.66 0.89
CA ILE A 157 5.23 -10.46 0.36
C ILE A 157 4.70 -11.34 1.49
N SER A 158 3.37 -11.43 1.65
CA SER A 158 2.81 -12.32 2.67
C SER A 158 3.00 -13.79 2.29
N ASP A 159 3.42 -14.61 3.24
CA ASP A 159 3.58 -16.06 3.03
C ASP A 159 2.30 -16.75 2.54
N SER A 160 1.13 -16.18 2.87
CA SER A 160 -0.18 -16.63 2.40
C SER A 160 -0.45 -16.33 0.93
N ALA A 161 0.21 -15.32 0.34
CA ALA A 161 0.09 -14.98 -1.08
C ALA A 161 1.02 -15.84 -1.95
N CYS A 162 2.11 -16.34 -1.36
CA CYS A 162 3.10 -17.17 -2.04
C CYS A 162 2.62 -18.62 -2.20
N LEU A 163 2.80 -19.17 -3.40
CA LEU A 163 3.15 -20.60 -3.45
C LEU A 163 4.51 -20.74 -2.79
N GLN A 164 4.56 -21.34 -1.60
CA GLN A 164 5.82 -21.89 -1.10
C GLN A 164 6.43 -22.75 -2.21
N PRO A 165 7.70 -22.56 -2.61
CA PRO A 165 8.42 -23.66 -3.22
C PRO A 165 8.48 -24.78 -2.15
N TRP A 166 7.97 -25.96 -2.48
CA TRP A 166 8.36 -27.17 -1.74
C TRP A 166 9.88 -27.41 -1.91
N PRO A 167 10.53 -28.12 -0.99
CA PRO A 167 11.67 -27.64 -0.22
C PRO A 167 13.04 -27.86 -0.88
N SER A 168 14.00 -27.18 -0.24
CA SER A 168 15.47 -27.23 -0.35
C SER A 168 16.08 -26.77 -1.66
#